data_AF-A0A7S2VHL5-F1
#
_entry.id   AF-A0A7S2VHL5-F1
#
_cell.length_a   1.000
_cell.length_b   1.000
_cell.length_c   1.000
_cell.angle_alpha   90.00
_cell.angle_beta   90.00
_cell.angle_gamma   90.00
#
_symmetry.space_group_name_H-M   'P 1'
#
loop_
_entity.id
_entity.type
_entity.pdbx_description
1 polymer ?
#
loop_
_entity_poly.entity_id
_entity_poly.type
_entity_poly.pdbx_seq_one_letter_code
_entity_poly.pdbx_strand_id
1 'polypeptide(L)'
;YEREDLQTVINHLRASGTVSSIALWGRSMGAATALMYGSRDNTISCMILDSPFIDLATLAQELVERGKEHGVHVPQIVVSMVMRMLKSSVKQEARFNIKHISPVSHAPKCFIPAMIVAGEHDDFIKKRHAEVIHREYAGDKNLVIVDGDHNSPRPRYMVQGAMLFLQSCMKVSASLELIVPPDTSLLAPPWLSPENLKSLSTSLKLRKGTGAGRLWLSAEDPRQSAQERKKQQQKQQQQQRLLAPTPPSLNDEPGVCFSRSSTDVSRNSAQQNDVVPYDVTGATLPDMSKRQQEIQSS
;
A
#
# COMPACT_ATOMS: atom_id res chain seq x y z
N TYR A 1 1.52 -20.33 12.17
CA TYR A 1 1.74 -19.40 13.29
C TYR A 1 1.00 -18.10 13.06
N GLU A 2 1.33 -17.31 12.03
CA GLU A 2 0.66 -16.00 11.85
C GLU A 2 -0.87 -16.06 11.72
N ARG A 3 -1.41 -17.08 11.05
CA ARG A 3 -2.85 -17.29 10.94
C ARG A 3 -3.50 -17.57 12.30
N GLU A 4 -2.83 -18.32 13.16
CA GLU A 4 -3.28 -18.65 14.52
C GLU A 4 -3.12 -17.44 15.46
N ASP A 5 -2.07 -16.65 15.28
CA ASP A 5 -1.88 -15.39 16.01
C ASP A 5 -2.99 -14.39 15.64
N LEU A 6 -3.31 -14.29 14.34
CA LEU A 6 -4.41 -13.48 13.84
C LEU A 6 -5.77 -13.94 14.42
N GLN A 7 -6.02 -15.25 14.50
CA GLN A 7 -7.21 -15.80 15.17
C GLN A 7 -7.32 -15.31 16.61
N THR A 8 -6.20 -15.30 17.34
CA THR A 8 -6.17 -14.86 18.74
C THR A 8 -6.56 -13.39 18.87
N VAL A 9 -6.02 -12.52 18.01
CA VAL A 9 -6.38 -11.10 17.96
C VAL A 9 -7.86 -10.91 17.63
N ILE A 10 -8.37 -11.61 16.64
CA ILE A 10 -9.78 -11.53 16.23
C ILE A 10 -10.71 -11.98 17.35
N ASN A 11 -10.38 -13.08 18.02
CA ASN A 11 -11.14 -13.58 19.17
C ASN A 11 -11.16 -12.55 20.30
N HIS A 12 -10.02 -11.93 20.59
CA HIS A 12 -9.93 -10.86 21.58
C HIS A 12 -10.82 -9.67 21.22
N LEU A 13 -10.74 -9.19 19.96
CA LEU A 13 -11.58 -8.09 19.48
C LEU A 13 -13.07 -8.41 19.61
N ARG A 14 -13.49 -9.62 19.25
CA ARG A 14 -14.89 -10.04 19.38
C ARG A 14 -15.34 -10.16 20.84
N ALA A 15 -14.47 -10.67 21.71
CA ALA A 15 -14.78 -10.81 23.13
C ALA A 15 -14.87 -9.47 23.88
N SER A 16 -14.34 -8.38 23.30
CA SER A 16 -14.34 -7.06 23.94
C SER A 16 -15.74 -6.45 24.12
N GLY A 17 -16.73 -6.88 23.34
CA GLY A 17 -18.08 -6.29 23.32
C GLY A 17 -18.16 -4.89 22.70
N THR A 18 -17.05 -4.33 22.21
CA THR A 18 -17.00 -2.97 21.62
C THR A 18 -16.75 -2.96 20.11
N VAL A 19 -16.52 -4.14 19.51
CA VAL A 19 -16.22 -4.29 18.08
C VAL A 19 -17.43 -4.86 17.35
N SER A 20 -17.95 -4.12 16.37
CA SER A 20 -19.10 -4.53 15.55
C SER A 20 -18.71 -5.19 14.23
N SER A 21 -17.58 -4.81 13.65
CA SER A 21 -17.11 -5.27 12.35
C SER A 21 -15.59 -5.32 12.32
N ILE A 22 -15.04 -6.28 11.58
CA ILE A 22 -13.59 -6.49 11.43
C ILE A 22 -13.28 -6.62 9.94
N ALA A 23 -12.31 -5.83 9.48
CA ALA A 23 -11.69 -5.98 8.16
C ALA A 23 -10.22 -6.38 8.34
N LEU A 24 -9.67 -7.08 7.35
CA LEU A 24 -8.26 -7.48 7.34
C LEU A 24 -7.52 -6.73 6.24
N TRP A 25 -6.43 -6.06 6.58
CA TRP A 25 -5.52 -5.47 5.62
C TRP A 25 -4.12 -5.99 5.89
N GLY A 26 -3.52 -6.65 4.91
CA GLY A 26 -2.13 -7.05 4.97
C GLY A 26 -1.39 -6.76 3.68
N ARG A 27 -0.06 -6.64 3.78
CA ARG A 27 0.86 -6.60 2.65
C ARG A 27 1.74 -7.85 2.63
N SER A 28 2.04 -8.40 1.46
CA SER A 28 2.96 -9.52 1.29
C SER A 28 2.51 -10.73 2.12
N MET A 29 3.35 -11.19 3.05
CA MET A 29 3.01 -12.23 4.03
C MET A 29 1.73 -11.90 4.83
N GLY A 30 1.48 -10.63 5.16
CA GLY A 30 0.24 -10.22 5.81
C GLY A 30 -1.00 -10.44 4.95
N ALA A 31 -0.91 -10.19 3.63
CA ALA A 31 -2.00 -10.44 2.69
C ALA A 31 -2.28 -11.95 2.55
N ALA A 32 -1.21 -12.74 2.45
CA ALA A 32 -1.27 -14.19 2.46
C ALA A 32 -1.93 -14.74 3.75
N THR A 33 -1.55 -14.21 4.91
CA THR A 33 -2.15 -14.56 6.21
C THR A 33 -3.63 -14.18 6.27
N ALA A 34 -4.00 -12.98 5.80
CA ALA A 34 -5.38 -12.53 5.73
C ALA A 34 -6.23 -13.45 4.84
N LEU A 35 -5.76 -13.80 3.64
CA LEU A 35 -6.46 -14.69 2.72
C LEU A 35 -6.66 -16.10 3.30
N MET A 36 -5.59 -16.70 3.82
CA MET A 36 -5.65 -18.03 4.43
C MET A 36 -6.56 -18.06 5.67
N TYR A 37 -6.61 -16.96 6.44
CA TYR A 37 -7.54 -16.82 7.56
C TYR A 37 -8.98 -16.63 7.07
N GLY A 38 -9.22 -15.65 6.21
CA GLY A 38 -10.55 -15.26 5.74
C GLY A 38 -11.32 -16.40 5.10
N SER A 39 -10.65 -17.30 4.36
CA SER A 39 -11.27 -18.51 3.83
C SER A 39 -11.90 -19.46 4.86
N ARG A 40 -11.62 -19.27 6.16
CA ARG A 40 -12.16 -20.07 7.28
C ARG A 40 -13.20 -19.32 8.11
N ASP A 41 -13.28 -18.00 7.97
CA ASP A 41 -14.09 -17.13 8.83
C ASP A 41 -14.78 -16.06 7.99
N ASN A 42 -15.96 -16.41 7.48
CA ASN A 42 -16.78 -15.55 6.64
C ASN A 42 -17.44 -14.38 7.40
N THR A 43 -17.18 -14.22 8.70
CA THR A 43 -17.68 -13.08 9.47
C THR A 43 -16.79 -11.84 9.35
N ILE A 44 -15.62 -11.97 8.72
CA ILE A 44 -14.79 -10.83 8.31
C ILE A 44 -15.54 -10.04 7.23
N SER A 45 -15.65 -8.73 7.41
CA SER A 45 -16.49 -7.88 6.55
C SER A 45 -15.87 -7.62 5.18
N CYS A 46 -14.55 -7.47 5.10
CA CYS A 46 -13.81 -7.37 3.84
C CYS A 46 -12.31 -7.56 4.05
N MET A 47 -11.56 -7.72 2.95
CA MET A 47 -10.10 -7.83 2.97
C MET A 47 -9.43 -6.89 1.96
N ILE A 48 -8.28 -6.34 2.34
CA ILE A 48 -7.34 -5.67 1.45
C ILE A 48 -6.06 -6.50 1.40
N LEU A 49 -5.79 -7.06 0.22
CA LEU A 49 -4.68 -7.98 -0.03
C LEU A 49 -3.64 -7.26 -0.89
N ASP A 50 -2.65 -6.63 -0.26
CA ASP A 50 -1.61 -5.82 -0.93
C ASP A 50 -0.36 -6.66 -1.25
N SER A 51 0.03 -6.74 -2.53
CA SER A 51 1.10 -7.61 -3.06
C SER A 51 1.03 -9.06 -2.50
N PRO A 52 -0.09 -9.79 -2.63
CA PRO A 52 -0.16 -11.18 -2.20
C PRO A 52 0.65 -12.09 -3.14
N PHE A 53 1.13 -13.23 -2.63
CA PHE A 53 1.83 -14.24 -3.41
C PHE A 53 1.03 -15.54 -3.51
N ILE A 54 1.19 -16.26 -4.62
CA ILE A 54 0.47 -17.51 -4.94
C ILE A 54 0.72 -18.56 -3.86
N ASP A 55 1.99 -18.87 -3.64
CA ASP A 55 2.48 -19.77 -2.61
C ASP A 55 3.96 -19.45 -2.34
N LEU A 56 4.42 -19.89 -1.18
CA LEU A 56 5.75 -19.54 -0.68
C LEU A 56 6.87 -20.28 -1.43
N ALA A 57 6.59 -21.44 -2.03
CA ALA A 57 7.58 -22.19 -2.81
C ALA A 57 7.84 -21.50 -4.16
N THR A 58 6.78 -21.08 -4.86
CA THR A 58 6.87 -20.29 -6.09
C THR A 58 7.61 -18.99 -5.84
N LEU A 59 7.28 -18.25 -4.78
CA LEU A 59 7.97 -17.01 -4.42
C LEU A 59 9.46 -17.26 -4.14
N ALA A 60 9.81 -18.29 -3.36
CA ALA A 60 11.21 -18.61 -3.09
C ALA A 60 12.00 -18.98 -4.35
N GLN A 61 11.40 -19.74 -5.27
CA GLN A 61 12.01 -20.07 -6.54
C GLN A 61 12.32 -18.81 -7.36
N GLU A 62 11.37 -17.88 -7.47
CA GLU A 62 11.57 -16.61 -8.19
C GLU A 62 12.69 -15.75 -7.57
N LEU A 63 12.81 -15.76 -6.25
CA LEU A 63 13.87 -15.03 -5.55
C LEU A 63 15.25 -15.64 -5.80
N VAL A 64 15.34 -16.98 -5.88
CA VAL A 64 16.58 -17.68 -6.22
C VAL A 64 16.99 -17.42 -7.67
N GLU A 65 16.03 -17.47 -8.61
CA GLU A 65 16.26 -17.16 -10.02
C GLU A 65 16.79 -15.72 -10.18
N ARG A 66 16.14 -14.74 -9.53
CA ARG A 66 16.60 -13.35 -9.52
C ARG A 66 18.01 -13.18 -8.95
N GLY A 67 18.31 -13.86 -7.85
CA GLY A 67 19.64 -13.81 -7.22
C GLY A 67 20.75 -14.34 -8.11
N LYS A 68 20.45 -15.28 -9.02
CA LYS A 68 21.38 -15.78 -10.04
C LYS A 68 21.57 -14.80 -11.19
N GLU A 69 20.50 -14.12 -11.60
CA GLU A 69 20.51 -13.18 -12.73
C GLU A 69 21.21 -11.85 -12.43
N HIS A 70 21.07 -11.31 -11.21
CA HIS A 70 21.46 -9.92 -10.91
C HIS A 70 22.80 -9.74 -10.20
N GLY A 71 23.57 -10.82 -9.95
CA GLY A 71 24.91 -10.70 -9.38
C GLY A 71 24.95 -9.97 -8.02
N VAL A 72 24.78 -10.73 -6.94
CA VAL A 72 25.24 -10.41 -5.56
C VAL A 72 24.50 -9.30 -4.78
N HIS A 73 23.61 -8.48 -5.34
CA HIS A 73 22.82 -7.54 -4.52
C HIS A 73 21.37 -8.00 -4.30
N VAL A 74 21.19 -8.91 -3.34
CA VAL A 74 19.84 -9.32 -2.88
C VAL A 74 19.32 -8.28 -1.88
N PRO A 75 18.16 -7.63 -2.12
CA PRO A 75 17.56 -6.67 -1.18
C PRO A 75 17.40 -7.26 0.23
N GLN A 76 17.64 -6.45 1.28
CA GLN A 76 17.60 -6.88 2.69
C GLN A 76 16.28 -7.54 3.11
N ILE A 77 15.19 -7.20 2.46
CA ILE A 77 13.86 -7.77 2.71
C ILE A 77 13.76 -9.20 2.18
N VAL A 78 14.34 -9.47 1.00
CA VAL A 78 14.46 -10.82 0.44
C VAL A 78 15.28 -11.68 1.41
N VAL A 79 16.42 -11.16 1.88
CA VAL A 79 17.25 -11.82 2.88
C VAL A 79 16.46 -12.09 4.15
N SER A 80 15.70 -11.12 4.65
CA SER A 80 14.88 -11.27 5.86
C SER A 80 13.78 -12.33 5.69
N MET A 81 13.14 -12.40 4.52
CA MET A 81 12.14 -13.40 4.21
C MET A 81 12.75 -14.79 4.06
N VAL A 82 13.84 -14.93 3.31
CA VAL A 82 14.61 -16.18 3.21
C VAL A 82 15.07 -16.64 4.59
N MET A 83 15.62 -15.74 5.41
CA MET A 83 16.01 -16.04 6.79
C MET A 83 14.81 -16.46 7.66
N ARG A 84 13.63 -15.88 7.43
CA ARG A 84 12.41 -16.29 8.13
C ARG A 84 11.89 -17.64 7.66
N MET A 85 11.96 -17.92 6.36
CA MET A 85 11.66 -19.22 5.76
C MET A 85 12.63 -20.29 6.27
N LEU A 86 13.93 -20.00 6.29
CA LEU A 86 14.98 -20.86 6.85
C LEU A 86 14.78 -21.06 8.34
N LYS A 87 14.52 -20.01 9.14
CA LYS A 87 14.21 -20.15 10.57
C LYS A 87 12.97 -21.01 10.79
N SER A 88 11.95 -20.87 9.95
CA SER A 88 10.78 -21.74 10.00
C SER A 88 11.18 -23.19 9.71
N SER A 89 11.99 -23.43 8.69
CA SER A 89 12.42 -24.76 8.25
C SER A 89 13.42 -25.44 9.21
N VAL A 90 14.34 -24.68 9.81
CA VAL A 90 15.37 -25.17 10.75
C VAL A 90 14.79 -25.41 12.13
N LYS A 91 13.76 -24.66 12.54
CA LYS A 91 12.95 -25.00 13.74
C LYS A 91 12.16 -26.32 13.53
N GLN A 92 12.25 -26.93 12.34
CA GLN A 92 11.44 -28.06 11.89
C GLN A 92 12.23 -29.30 11.47
N GLU A 93 13.33 -29.59 12.17
CA GLU A 93 13.59 -31.00 12.52
C GLU A 93 12.34 -31.64 13.21
N ALA A 94 11.38 -30.81 13.67
CA ALA A 94 9.99 -31.16 13.92
C ALA A 94 8.99 -30.56 12.87
N ARG A 95 8.75 -31.27 11.77
CA ARG A 95 7.46 -31.33 11.03
C ARG A 95 6.77 -30.01 10.59
N PHE A 96 7.38 -29.16 9.77
CA PHE A 96 6.52 -28.32 8.91
C PHE A 96 6.98 -28.25 7.46
N ASN A 97 5.96 -28.29 6.61
CA ASN A 97 6.14 -28.29 5.18
C ASN A 97 5.91 -26.86 4.74
N ILE A 98 6.95 -26.19 4.24
CA ILE A 98 6.86 -24.88 3.56
C ILE A 98 5.75 -24.90 2.50
N LYS A 99 5.49 -26.08 1.90
CA LYS A 99 4.39 -26.37 0.98
C LYS A 99 2.98 -26.05 1.51
N HIS A 100 2.80 -25.87 2.83
CA HIS A 100 1.49 -25.51 3.40
C HIS A 100 1.15 -24.01 3.30
N ILE A 101 2.12 -23.13 2.97
CA ILE A 101 1.84 -21.70 2.81
C ILE A 101 1.49 -21.43 1.35
N SER A 102 0.20 -21.60 1.03
CA SER A 102 -0.34 -21.47 -0.32
C SER A 102 -1.62 -20.63 -0.31
N PRO A 103 -1.53 -19.30 -0.27
CA PRO A 103 -2.72 -18.42 -0.31
C PRO A 103 -3.66 -18.71 -1.49
N VAL A 104 -3.13 -19.07 -2.66
CA VAL A 104 -3.94 -19.36 -3.85
C VAL A 104 -4.91 -20.53 -3.63
N SER A 105 -4.55 -21.55 -2.84
CA SER A 105 -5.42 -22.72 -2.61
C SER A 105 -6.62 -22.40 -1.71
N HIS A 106 -6.60 -21.23 -1.07
CA HIS A 106 -7.69 -20.71 -0.25
C HIS A 106 -8.61 -19.75 -1.01
N ALA A 107 -8.14 -19.17 -2.12
CA ALA A 107 -8.89 -18.20 -2.91
C ALA A 107 -10.23 -18.75 -3.46
N PRO A 108 -10.32 -20.00 -4.00
CA PRO A 108 -11.57 -20.57 -4.49
C PRO A 108 -12.64 -20.85 -3.43
N LYS A 109 -12.31 -20.68 -2.14
CA LYS A 109 -13.21 -20.92 -1.01
C LYS A 109 -13.51 -19.65 -0.22
N CYS A 110 -12.96 -18.51 -0.64
CA CYS A 110 -13.12 -17.26 0.07
C CYS A 110 -14.17 -16.39 -0.61
N PHE A 111 -15.26 -16.13 0.11
CA PHE A 111 -16.41 -15.34 -0.38
C PHE A 111 -16.45 -13.92 0.19
N ILE A 112 -15.49 -13.57 1.05
CA ILE A 112 -15.38 -12.22 1.65
C ILE A 112 -15.02 -11.23 0.54
N PRO A 113 -15.67 -10.05 0.45
CA PRO A 113 -15.28 -9.01 -0.48
C PRO A 113 -13.81 -8.64 -0.34
N ALA A 114 -13.06 -8.63 -1.44
CA ALA A 114 -11.62 -8.35 -1.42
C ALA A 114 -11.18 -7.29 -2.44
N MET A 115 -10.36 -6.36 -1.98
CA MET A 115 -9.55 -5.51 -2.85
C MET A 115 -8.13 -6.07 -2.90
N ILE A 116 -7.74 -6.57 -4.07
CA ILE A 116 -6.41 -7.11 -4.35
C ILE A 116 -5.59 -6.02 -4.99
N VAL A 117 -4.38 -5.78 -4.49
CA VAL A 117 -3.51 -4.69 -4.93
C VAL A 117 -2.16 -5.27 -5.34
N ALA A 118 -1.57 -4.76 -6.41
CA ALA A 118 -0.20 -5.08 -6.78
C ALA A 118 0.54 -3.86 -7.34
N GLY A 119 1.85 -3.81 -7.09
CA GLY A 119 2.73 -2.86 -7.75
C GLY A 119 3.06 -3.31 -9.17
N GLU A 120 2.93 -2.40 -10.14
CA GLU A 120 3.28 -2.61 -11.54
C GLU A 120 4.77 -2.96 -11.70
N HIS A 121 5.61 -2.40 -10.83
CA HIS A 121 7.05 -2.58 -10.81
C HIS A 121 7.53 -3.36 -9.58
N ASP A 122 6.66 -4.20 -8.99
CA ASP A 122 7.00 -5.04 -7.85
C ASP A 122 8.00 -6.15 -8.28
N ASP A 123 9.27 -5.87 -7.99
CA ASP A 123 10.42 -6.73 -8.23
C ASP A 123 10.64 -7.77 -7.13
N PHE A 124 9.75 -7.84 -6.14
CA PHE A 124 9.80 -8.84 -5.08
C PHE A 124 8.68 -9.86 -5.27
N ILE A 125 7.44 -9.41 -5.38
CA ILE A 125 6.24 -10.21 -5.68
C ILE A 125 5.64 -9.66 -6.97
N LYS A 126 5.96 -10.30 -8.11
CA LYS A 126 5.46 -9.88 -9.42
C LYS A 126 3.93 -9.76 -9.40
N LYS A 127 3.37 -8.75 -10.08
CA LYS A 127 1.90 -8.56 -10.20
C LYS A 127 1.12 -9.80 -10.66
N ARG A 128 1.77 -10.68 -11.42
CA ARG A 128 1.25 -12.01 -11.82
C ARG A 128 0.68 -12.82 -10.65
N HIS A 129 1.24 -12.68 -9.45
CA HIS A 129 0.72 -13.39 -8.29
C HIS A 129 -0.66 -12.89 -7.88
N ALA A 130 -0.84 -11.57 -7.85
CA ALA A 130 -2.13 -10.94 -7.56
C ALA A 130 -3.15 -11.24 -8.66
N GLU A 131 -2.74 -11.23 -9.93
CA GLU A 131 -3.59 -11.60 -11.08
C GLU A 131 -4.09 -13.05 -10.97
N VAL A 132 -3.20 -14.00 -10.63
CA VAL A 132 -3.57 -15.40 -10.41
C VAL A 132 -4.54 -15.52 -9.24
N ILE A 133 -4.23 -14.91 -8.10
CA ILE A 133 -5.13 -14.96 -6.92
C ILE A 133 -6.49 -14.35 -7.28
N HIS A 134 -6.52 -13.21 -7.96
CA HIS A 134 -7.75 -12.58 -8.41
C HIS A 134 -8.58 -13.52 -9.31
N ARG A 135 -7.96 -14.19 -10.27
CA ARG A 135 -8.67 -15.15 -11.13
C ARG A 135 -9.29 -16.30 -10.32
N GLU A 136 -8.55 -16.87 -9.38
CA GLU A 136 -9.00 -18.02 -8.58
C GLU A 136 -9.94 -17.64 -7.43
N TYR A 137 -10.06 -16.36 -7.08
CA TYR A 137 -10.84 -15.90 -5.94
C TYR A 137 -12.35 -16.08 -6.16
N ALA A 138 -13.06 -16.66 -5.21
CA ALA A 138 -14.48 -17.02 -5.39
C ALA A 138 -15.47 -15.86 -5.13
N GLY A 139 -15.18 -15.01 -4.14
CA GLY A 139 -16.05 -13.90 -3.76
C GLY A 139 -15.93 -12.65 -4.63
N ASP A 140 -16.64 -11.61 -4.20
CA ASP A 140 -16.52 -10.28 -4.79
C ASP A 140 -15.08 -9.80 -4.69
N LYS A 141 -14.54 -9.34 -5.82
CA LYS A 141 -13.13 -9.04 -5.96
C LYS A 141 -12.90 -7.87 -6.89
N ASN A 142 -11.88 -7.09 -6.57
CA ASN A 142 -11.35 -6.05 -7.43
C ASN A 142 -9.82 -6.16 -7.47
N LEU A 143 -9.21 -5.95 -8.64
CA LEU A 143 -7.76 -5.90 -8.80
C LEU A 143 -7.33 -4.47 -9.13
N VAL A 144 -6.48 -3.89 -8.27
CA VAL A 144 -5.93 -2.55 -8.44
C VAL A 144 -4.43 -2.67 -8.66
N ILE A 145 -3.99 -2.43 -9.88
CA ILE A 145 -2.57 -2.32 -10.21
C ILE A 145 -2.15 -0.87 -10.06
N VAL A 146 -1.10 -0.63 -9.27
CA VAL A 146 -0.58 0.72 -8.99
C VAL A 146 0.87 0.84 -9.40
N ASP A 147 1.31 2.05 -9.72
CA ASP A 147 2.73 2.31 -9.92
C ASP A 147 3.54 2.09 -8.62
N GLY A 148 4.78 1.66 -8.77
CA GLY A 148 5.73 1.41 -7.68
C GLY A 148 6.09 -0.07 -7.45
N ASP A 149 7.08 -0.26 -6.59
CA ASP A 149 7.62 -1.57 -6.19
C ASP A 149 6.92 -2.16 -4.95
N HIS A 150 7.48 -3.23 -4.38
CA HIS A 150 6.97 -3.91 -3.19
C HIS A 150 6.80 -3.02 -1.96
N ASN A 151 7.72 -2.10 -1.75
CA ASN A 151 7.85 -1.28 -0.54
C ASN A 151 7.44 0.17 -0.77
N SER A 152 7.23 0.54 -2.02
CA SER A 152 6.76 1.86 -2.41
C SER A 152 5.50 2.25 -1.62
N PRO A 153 5.40 3.52 -1.19
CA PRO A 153 4.16 4.03 -0.64
C PRO A 153 3.09 3.91 -1.72
N ARG A 154 1.93 3.34 -1.38
CA ARG A 154 0.83 3.22 -2.33
C ARG A 154 0.28 4.62 -2.65
N PRO A 155 -0.10 4.89 -3.90
CA PRO A 155 -0.53 6.23 -4.31
C PRO A 155 -1.83 6.63 -3.59
N ARG A 156 -2.03 7.95 -3.44
CA ARG A 156 -3.18 8.51 -2.71
C ARG A 156 -4.52 7.98 -3.18
N TYR A 157 -4.71 7.81 -4.49
CA TYR A 157 -5.96 7.30 -5.05
C TYR A 157 -6.25 5.86 -4.60
N MET A 158 -5.22 5.01 -4.44
CA MET A 158 -5.40 3.64 -3.95
C MET A 158 -5.80 3.66 -2.47
N VAL A 159 -5.17 4.52 -1.67
CA VAL A 159 -5.51 4.65 -0.25
C VAL A 159 -6.94 5.19 -0.08
N GLN A 160 -7.34 6.18 -0.89
CA GLN A 160 -8.72 6.68 -0.90
C GLN A 160 -9.72 5.61 -1.35
N GLY A 161 -9.38 4.84 -2.39
CA GLY A 161 -10.19 3.70 -2.81
C GLY A 161 -10.34 2.64 -1.71
N ALA A 162 -9.26 2.36 -0.99
CA ALA A 162 -9.26 1.47 0.18
C ALA A 162 -10.21 1.98 1.27
N MET A 163 -10.19 3.28 1.57
CA MET A 163 -11.07 3.90 2.56
C MET A 163 -12.54 3.75 2.16
N LEU A 164 -12.89 4.07 0.91
CA LEU A 164 -14.27 3.93 0.41
C LEU A 164 -14.74 2.47 0.43
N PHE A 165 -13.85 1.55 0.03
CA PHE A 165 -14.12 0.11 0.09
C PHE A 165 -14.39 -0.36 1.51
N LEU A 166 -13.56 0.04 2.49
CA LEU A 166 -13.75 -0.27 3.90
C LEU A 166 -15.05 0.32 4.44
N GLN A 167 -15.32 1.61 4.19
CA GLN A 167 -16.55 2.28 4.61
C GLN A 167 -17.80 1.56 4.09
N SER A 168 -17.80 1.19 2.81
CA SER A 168 -18.90 0.47 2.17
C SER A 168 -19.11 -0.92 2.80
N CYS A 169 -18.05 -1.73 2.89
CA CYS A 169 -18.16 -3.09 3.40
C CYS A 169 -18.48 -3.17 4.90
N MET A 170 -17.91 -2.26 5.69
CA MET A 170 -18.12 -2.23 7.14
C MET A 170 -19.37 -1.43 7.55
N LYS A 171 -20.04 -0.76 6.60
CA LYS A 171 -21.21 0.09 6.84
C LYS A 171 -20.94 1.15 7.91
N VAL A 172 -19.74 1.72 7.90
CA VAL A 172 -19.36 2.77 8.86
C VAL A 172 -20.19 4.00 8.56
N SER A 173 -20.99 4.46 9.53
CA SER A 173 -21.71 5.73 9.41
C SER A 173 -20.73 6.88 9.23
N ALA A 174 -21.06 7.85 8.39
CA ALA A 174 -20.30 9.09 8.26
C ALA A 174 -20.11 9.82 9.61
N SER A 175 -21.03 9.60 10.56
CA SER A 175 -20.91 10.13 11.93
C SER A 175 -19.75 9.55 12.75
N LEU A 176 -19.17 8.43 12.31
CA LEU A 176 -18.00 7.78 12.94
C LEU A 176 -16.68 8.19 12.26
N GLU A 177 -16.73 9.10 11.29
CA GLU A 177 -15.53 9.63 10.67
C GLU A 177 -14.63 10.26 11.74
N LEU A 178 -13.38 9.79 11.79
CA LEU A 178 -12.42 10.29 12.75
C LEU A 178 -12.09 11.73 12.35
N ILE A 179 -12.51 12.70 13.16
CA ILE A 179 -12.03 14.08 13.02
C ILE A 179 -10.54 14.04 13.36
N VAL A 180 -9.69 14.16 12.34
CA VAL A 180 -8.23 14.21 12.49
C VAL A 180 -7.82 15.68 12.58
N PRO A 181 -7.38 16.17 13.75
CA PRO A 181 -6.81 17.50 13.86
C PRO A 181 -5.67 17.72 12.85
N PRO A 182 -5.53 18.93 12.27
CA PRO A 182 -4.51 19.22 11.26
C PRO A 182 -3.07 18.92 11.70
N ASP A 183 -2.80 18.92 13.00
CA ASP A 183 -1.51 18.65 13.64
C ASP A 183 -1.26 17.17 13.96
N THR A 184 -2.21 16.28 13.64
CA THR A 184 -2.04 14.85 13.89
C THR A 184 -0.94 14.27 13.00
N SER A 185 0.11 13.76 13.63
CA SER A 185 1.12 12.97 12.93
C SER A 185 0.49 11.70 12.38
N LEU A 186 0.26 11.63 11.07
CA LEU A 186 -0.26 10.43 10.39
C LEU A 186 0.73 9.23 10.43
N LEU A 187 1.96 9.47 10.87
CA LEU A 187 2.96 8.43 11.13
C LEU A 187 2.86 7.86 12.55
N ALA A 188 2.09 8.49 13.43
CA ALA A 188 1.77 7.98 14.75
C ALA A 188 0.35 7.37 14.74
N PRO A 189 0.10 6.33 15.56
CA PRO A 189 -1.25 5.82 15.71
C PRO A 189 -2.20 6.93 16.21
N PRO A 190 -3.48 6.92 15.83
CA PRO A 190 -4.43 7.95 16.22
C PRO A 190 -4.65 8.04 17.75
N TRP A 191 -4.45 6.94 18.48
CA TRP A 191 -4.49 6.93 19.95
C TRP A 191 -3.27 7.59 20.62
N LEU A 192 -2.23 7.94 19.85
CA LEU A 192 -1.10 8.74 20.31
C LEU A 192 -1.31 10.26 20.13
N SER A 193 -2.52 10.72 19.82
CA SER A 193 -2.80 12.16 19.73
C SER A 193 -2.42 12.90 21.03
N PRO A 194 -1.95 14.16 20.94
CA PRO A 194 -1.60 14.96 22.12
C PRO A 194 -2.73 15.07 23.15
N GLU A 195 -3.99 15.04 22.70
CA GLU A 195 -5.16 15.08 23.59
C GLU A 195 -5.33 13.76 24.38
N ASN A 196 -5.13 12.61 23.73
CA ASN A 196 -5.17 11.31 24.39
C ASN A 196 -4.02 11.15 25.39
N LEU A 197 -2.84 11.69 25.10
CA LEU A 197 -1.70 11.73 26.04
C LEU A 197 -1.98 12.59 27.28
N LYS A 198 -2.68 13.72 27.14
CA LYS A 198 -3.13 14.55 28.28
C LYS A 198 -4.15 13.79 29.13
N SER A 199 -5.13 13.13 28.52
CA SER A 199 -6.11 12.27 29.21
C SER A 199 -5.44 11.13 29.99
N LEU A 200 -4.53 10.38 29.33
CA LEU A 200 -3.77 9.29 29.95
C LEU A 200 -2.88 9.79 31.09
N SER A 201 -2.23 10.95 30.94
CA SER A 201 -1.42 11.55 32.00
C SER A 201 -2.26 11.99 33.21
N THR A 202 -3.50 12.42 32.98
CA THR A 202 -4.46 12.80 34.02
C THR A 202 -4.98 11.56 34.76
N SER A 203 -5.32 10.49 34.05
CA SER A 203 -5.68 9.19 34.63
C SER A 203 -4.53 8.52 35.40
N LEU A 204 -3.29 8.65 34.92
CA LEU A 204 -2.09 8.15 35.61
C LEU A 204 -1.74 8.99 36.84
N LYS A 205 -2.00 10.30 36.83
CA LYS A 205 -1.89 11.16 38.02
C LYS A 205 -2.95 10.84 39.06
N LEU A 206 -4.19 10.52 38.65
CA LEU A 206 -5.24 10.06 39.56
C LEU A 206 -4.94 8.69 40.18
N ARG A 207 -4.26 7.80 39.45
CA ARG A 207 -3.87 6.45 39.95
C ARG A 207 -2.59 6.44 40.79
N LYS A 208 -1.88 7.56 40.94
CA LYS A 208 -0.70 7.65 41.83
C LYS A 208 -1.04 7.80 43.32
N GLY A 209 -2.31 7.73 43.68
CA GLY A 209 -2.78 7.62 45.07
C GLY A 209 -3.31 6.22 45.37
N THR A 210 -2.48 5.17 45.29
CA THR A 210 -2.52 3.91 46.08
C THR A 210 -1.61 2.86 45.44
N GLY A 211 -0.59 2.42 46.20
CA GLY A 211 -0.01 1.07 46.15
C GLY A 211 0.62 0.53 44.84
N ALA A 212 1.96 0.56 44.81
CA ALA A 212 2.88 -0.43 44.23
C ALA A 212 2.58 -1.08 42.84
N GLY A 213 3.42 -0.75 41.85
CA GLY A 213 3.57 -1.51 40.60
C GLY A 213 4.52 -0.81 39.62
N ARG A 214 5.81 -1.17 39.65
CA ARG A 214 6.88 -0.57 38.83
C ARG A 214 6.79 -1.12 37.40
N LEU A 215 6.23 -0.35 36.46
CA LEU A 215 6.21 -0.68 35.02
C LEU A 215 7.52 -0.22 34.38
N TRP A 216 8.25 -1.16 33.76
CA TRP A 216 9.49 -0.91 33.03
C TRP A 216 9.22 -0.17 31.71
N LEU A 217 9.60 1.09 31.65
CA LEU A 217 9.90 1.82 30.41
C LEU A 217 11.21 2.57 30.67
N SER A 218 12.31 2.07 30.09
CA SER A 218 13.56 2.82 30.04
C SER A 218 13.30 4.10 29.24
N ALA A 219 13.28 5.24 29.94
CA ALA A 219 13.28 6.55 29.29
C ALA A 219 14.66 6.77 28.69
N GLU A 220 14.78 6.78 27.37
CA GLU A 220 15.98 7.21 26.67
C GLU A 220 16.24 8.70 26.93
N ASP A 221 17.51 9.06 27.15
CA ASP A 221 17.93 10.43 27.48
C ASP A 221 17.64 11.38 26.29
N PRO A 222 16.78 12.41 26.48
CA PRO A 222 16.43 13.37 25.43
C PRO A 222 17.63 14.06 24.78
N ARG A 223 18.79 14.11 25.46
CA ARG A 223 20.02 14.71 24.93
C ARG A 223 20.69 13.88 23.84
N GLN A 224 20.59 12.54 23.90
CA GLN A 224 21.15 11.66 22.87
C GLN A 224 20.36 11.76 21.56
N SER A 225 19.02 11.80 21.65
CA SER A 225 18.15 11.94 20.48
C SER A 225 18.33 13.26 19.72
N ALA A 226 18.67 14.35 20.43
CA ALA A 226 18.91 15.66 19.81
C ALA A 226 20.25 15.70 19.03
N GLN A 227 21.29 15.02 19.52
CA GLN A 227 22.58 14.92 18.83
C GLN A 227 22.49 14.06 17.57
N GLU A 228 21.72 12.97 17.61
CA GLU A 228 21.50 12.11 16.45
C GLU A 228 20.68 12.80 15.35
N ARG A 229 19.66 13.58 15.73
CA ARG A 229 18.88 14.41 14.79
C ARG A 229 19.74 15.46 14.09
N LYS A 230 20.66 16.10 14.81
CA LYS A 230 21.63 17.05 14.20
C LYS A 230 22.58 16.37 13.23
N LYS A 231 23.07 15.16 13.55
CA LYS A 231 23.90 14.37 12.63
C LYS A 231 23.14 13.94 11.37
N GLN A 232 21.87 13.53 11.49
CA GLN A 232 21.06 13.17 10.33
C GLN A 232 20.75 14.37 9.42
N GLN A 233 20.45 15.55 9.99
CA GLN A 233 20.24 16.76 9.20
C GLN A 233 21.50 17.22 8.46
N GLN A 234 22.68 17.15 9.09
CA GLN A 234 23.94 17.47 8.41
C GLN A 234 24.24 16.51 7.26
N LYS A 235 23.96 15.22 7.44
CA LYS A 235 24.16 14.20 6.40
C LYS A 235 23.22 14.42 5.20
N GLN A 236 21.97 14.81 5.44
CA GLN A 236 21.02 15.17 4.38
C GLN A 236 21.41 16.45 3.63
N GLN A 237 21.86 17.50 4.35
CA GLN A 237 22.34 18.73 3.69
C GLN A 237 23.59 18.51 2.85
N GLN A 238 24.49 17.60 3.27
CA GLN A 238 25.69 17.27 2.50
C GLN A 238 25.33 16.46 1.24
N GLN A 239 24.34 15.57 1.33
CA GLN A 239 23.84 14.79 0.19
C GLN A 239 23.10 15.66 -0.84
N GLN A 240 22.32 16.66 -0.39
CA GLN A 240 21.67 17.63 -1.28
C GLN A 240 22.68 18.55 -1.99
N ARG A 241 23.80 18.87 -1.33
CA ARG A 241 24.88 19.68 -1.95
C ARG A 241 25.65 18.94 -3.05
N LEU A 242 25.70 17.60 -2.99
CA LEU A 242 26.31 16.75 -4.01
C LEU A 242 25.42 16.53 -5.24
N LEU A 243 24.12 16.87 -5.14
CA LEU A 243 23.11 16.66 -6.19
C LEU A 243 22.66 17.96 -6.88
N ALA A 244 23.24 19.11 -6.54
CA ALA A 244 22.91 20.38 -7.16
C ALA A 244 23.61 20.51 -8.54
N PRO A 245 22.87 20.75 -9.64
CA PRO A 245 23.48 20.99 -10.94
C PRO A 245 24.15 22.38 -10.98
N THR A 246 25.33 22.46 -11.61
CA THR A 246 25.99 23.75 -11.88
C THR A 246 25.20 24.56 -12.91
N PRO A 247 24.99 25.87 -12.69
CA PRO A 247 24.30 26.71 -13.66
C PRO A 247 25.13 26.90 -14.93
N PRO A 248 24.51 27.01 -16.13
CA PRO A 248 25.23 27.20 -17.38
C PRO A 248 25.85 28.61 -17.44
N SER A 249 27.09 28.69 -17.90
CA SER A 249 27.79 29.95 -18.17
C SER A 249 27.20 30.63 -19.41
N LEU A 250 26.79 31.89 -19.25
CA LEU A 250 26.46 32.81 -20.34
C LEU A 250 27.72 33.13 -21.15
N ASN A 251 27.71 32.77 -22.44
CA ASN A 251 28.58 33.39 -23.43
C ASN A 251 27.68 33.96 -24.53
N ASP A 252 27.77 35.27 -24.69
CA ASP A 252 27.23 36.06 -25.78
C ASP A 252 27.89 35.67 -27.12
N GLU A 253 27.11 35.65 -28.20
CA GLU A 253 27.36 36.37 -29.47
C GLU A 253 26.26 36.01 -30.52
N PRO A 254 26.00 36.86 -31.53
CA PRO A 254 24.66 37.13 -32.03
C PRO A 254 24.32 36.55 -33.41
N GLY A 255 23.01 36.53 -33.68
CA GLY A 255 22.45 36.69 -35.01
C GLY A 255 22.11 35.39 -35.74
N VAL A 256 20.82 35.14 -35.98
CA VAL A 256 20.20 35.19 -37.31
C VAL A 256 18.68 35.09 -37.10
N CYS A 257 17.99 36.11 -37.59
CA CYS A 257 16.54 36.15 -37.77
C CYS A 257 16.17 35.23 -38.94
N PHE A 258 15.17 34.35 -38.82
CA PHE A 258 14.26 34.08 -39.94
C PHE A 258 12.91 33.50 -39.48
N SER A 259 11.92 33.89 -40.27
CA SER A 259 10.48 33.94 -40.05
C SER A 259 9.74 32.60 -40.08
N ARG A 260 8.55 32.63 -39.46
CA ARG A 260 7.45 31.68 -39.68
C ARG A 260 7.06 31.62 -41.17
N SER A 261 6.82 30.41 -41.68
CA SER A 261 5.92 30.20 -42.81
C SER A 261 5.18 28.87 -42.71
N SER A 262 3.86 29.00 -42.86
CA SER A 262 2.85 27.96 -43.05
C SER A 262 2.87 27.45 -44.49
N THR A 263 2.52 26.18 -44.71
CA THR A 263 1.96 25.51 -45.93
C THR A 263 2.26 24.01 -45.83
N ASP A 264 1.50 23.04 -46.33
CA ASP A 264 0.12 22.93 -46.80
C ASP A 264 -0.14 21.42 -47.04
N VAL A 265 -1.42 21.11 -47.22
CA VAL A 265 -2.12 19.90 -47.65
C VAL A 265 -1.41 18.94 -48.61
N SER A 266 -1.65 17.62 -48.45
CA SER A 266 -1.88 16.69 -49.57
C SER A 266 -2.73 15.47 -49.16
N ARG A 267 -3.72 15.18 -50.02
CA ARG A 267 -4.80 14.18 -49.93
C ARG A 267 -4.48 12.89 -50.71
N ASN A 268 -5.37 11.90 -50.53
CA ASN A 268 -5.67 10.69 -51.31
C ASN A 268 -4.98 9.41 -50.82
N SER A 269 -5.63 8.25 -50.67
CA SER A 269 -6.85 7.67 -51.27
C SER A 269 -7.35 6.53 -50.36
N ALA A 270 -8.64 6.49 -50.01
CA ALA A 270 -9.68 5.62 -50.57
C ALA A 270 -9.45 4.10 -50.39
N GLN A 271 -10.14 3.50 -49.40
CA GLN A 271 -10.81 2.21 -49.60
C GLN A 271 -12.01 2.11 -48.66
N GLN A 272 -13.16 1.85 -49.29
CA GLN A 272 -14.51 1.83 -48.76
C GLN A 272 -14.93 0.37 -48.66
N ASN A 273 -15.50 -0.03 -47.52
CA ASN A 273 -16.39 -1.19 -47.44
C ASN A 273 -17.46 -0.90 -46.37
N ASP A 274 -18.70 -0.94 -46.83
CA ASP A 274 -19.95 -0.72 -46.11
C ASP A 274 -20.21 -1.80 -45.04
N VAL A 275 -20.91 -1.44 -43.94
CA VAL A 275 -22.18 -2.07 -43.47
C VAL A 275 -22.78 -1.22 -42.32
N VAL A 276 -23.90 -0.56 -42.66
CA VAL A 276 -25.18 -0.26 -41.95
C VAL A 276 -25.20 0.20 -40.46
N PRO A 277 -25.92 1.29 -40.14
CA PRO A 277 -25.89 1.97 -38.82
C PRO A 277 -27.00 1.51 -37.85
N TYR A 278 -26.71 1.61 -36.54
CA TYR A 278 -27.73 1.70 -35.49
C TYR A 278 -27.90 3.17 -35.08
N ASP A 279 -29.13 3.65 -35.19
CA ASP A 279 -29.59 4.98 -34.85
C ASP A 279 -29.91 5.04 -33.33
N VAL A 280 -29.22 5.92 -32.59
CA VAL A 280 -29.69 6.39 -31.29
C VAL A 280 -29.54 7.90 -31.27
N THR A 281 -30.64 8.56 -31.59
CA THR A 281 -30.89 9.98 -31.43
C THR A 281 -30.68 10.45 -29.98
N GLY A 282 -29.99 11.58 -29.80
CA GLY A 282 -30.33 12.56 -28.76
C GLY A 282 -29.43 12.63 -27.52
N ALA A 283 -28.19 13.11 -27.66
CA ALA A 283 -27.50 13.83 -26.58
C ALA A 283 -26.39 14.72 -27.17
N THR A 284 -26.70 15.98 -27.42
CA THR A 284 -25.68 17.00 -27.76
C THR A 284 -24.85 17.27 -26.49
N LEU A 285 -23.54 16.99 -26.55
CA LEU A 285 -22.62 17.28 -25.45
C LEU A 285 -22.51 18.80 -25.25
N PRO A 286 -22.51 19.32 -24.01
CA PRO A 286 -22.42 20.75 -23.75
C PRO A 286 -21.04 21.31 -24.12
N ASP A 287 -21.01 22.52 -24.66
CA ASP A 287 -19.79 23.26 -25.00
C ASP A 287 -19.04 23.67 -23.73
N MET A 288 -17.83 23.11 -23.57
CA MET A 288 -16.97 23.26 -22.38
C MET A 288 -15.89 24.33 -22.54
N SER A 289 -15.91 25.09 -23.65
CA SER A 289 -14.91 26.11 -23.97
C SER A 289 -14.78 27.20 -22.89
N LYS A 290 -15.90 27.61 -22.28
CA LYS A 290 -15.89 28.60 -21.18
C LYS A 290 -15.23 28.08 -19.90
N ARG A 291 -15.41 26.79 -19.59
CA ARG A 291 -14.82 26.17 -18.39
C ARG A 291 -13.31 26.00 -18.52
N GLN A 292 -12.81 25.81 -19.74
CA GLN A 292 -11.37 25.80 -20.01
C GLN A 292 -10.73 27.18 -19.84
N GLN A 293 -11.44 28.27 -20.14
CA GLN A 293 -10.93 29.63 -19.94
C GLN A 293 -10.83 29.99 -18.46
N GLU A 294 -11.79 29.58 -17.61
CA GLU A 294 -11.74 29.82 -16.16
C GLU A 294 -10.59 29.08 -15.45
N ILE A 295 -10.24 27.87 -15.94
CA ILE A 295 -9.11 27.08 -15.41
C ILE A 295 -7.77 27.72 -15.79
N GLN A 296 -7.68 28.35 -16.96
CA GLN A 296 -6.44 29.00 -17.40
C GLN A 296 -6.21 30.37 -16.73
N SER A 297 -7.25 30.95 -16.13
CA SER A 297 -7.16 32.22 -15.40
C SER A 297 -7.08 32.08 -13.87
N SER A 298 -7.04 30.86 -13.34
CA SER A 298 -6.89 30.56 -11.90
C SER A 298 -5.51 29.99 -11.58
#